data_AF-A0A7C7U9L1-F1
#
_entry.id   AF-A0A7C7U9L1-F1
#
_cell.length_a   1.000
_cell.length_b   1.000
_cell.length_c   1.000
_cell.angle_alpha   90.00
_cell.angle_beta   90.00
_cell.angle_gamma   90.00
#
_symmetry.space_group_name_H-M   'P 1'
#
loop_
_entity.id
_entity.type
_entity.pdbx_description
1 polymer ?
#
loop_
_entity_poly.entity_id
_entity_poly.type
_entity_poly.pdbx_seq_one_letter_code
_entity_poly.pdbx_strand_id
1 'polypeptide(L)'
;MKADLRLVSADHSSSAPIDSRLARLLRALSSLASVTEVPDRLGQKSASSPSPPSSPGLVVEFDEAYTVFVDGLEELPSESQMIALQAVDTKLSAMVRAEDAALWTVQARIEDPCWIEVRVLVVDAMNAFSLRVDMADAPRANDVP
;
A
#
# COMPACT_ATOMS: atom_id res chain seq x y z
N MET A 1 15.67 52.39 7.30
CA MET A 1 16.34 51.18 7.81
C MET A 1 15.27 50.12 8.06
N LYS A 2 15.36 49.01 7.32
CA LYS A 2 14.71 47.70 7.47
C LYS A 2 13.20 47.59 7.79
N ALA A 3 12.49 47.16 6.76
CA ALA A 3 11.32 46.29 6.80
C ALA A 3 11.56 45.06 7.69
N ASP A 4 10.52 44.51 8.32
CA ASP A 4 9.78 43.38 7.75
C ASP A 4 8.61 43.00 8.67
N LEU A 5 7.40 43.25 8.18
CA LEU A 5 6.15 42.82 8.81
C LEU A 5 5.63 41.63 8.00
N ARG A 6 6.25 40.46 8.16
CA ARG A 6 5.70 39.21 7.62
C ARG A 6 5.87 38.09 8.62
N LEU A 7 4.79 37.79 9.32
CA LEU A 7 4.47 36.39 9.61
C LEU A 7 2.97 36.22 9.38
N VAL A 8 2.64 36.08 8.10
CA VAL A 8 1.36 35.52 7.67
C VAL A 8 1.23 34.14 8.32
N SER A 9 0.28 34.05 9.25
CA SER A 9 -0.21 32.78 9.74
C SER A 9 -1.23 32.25 8.73
N ALA A 10 -1.26 30.92 8.61
CA ALA A 10 -2.21 30.11 7.85
C ALA A 10 -2.05 30.14 6.32
N ASP A 11 -1.42 29.08 5.79
CA ASP A 11 -2.12 28.18 4.87
C ASP A 11 -1.37 26.83 4.81
N HIS A 12 -1.61 25.95 5.79
CA HIS A 12 -1.39 24.52 5.56
C HIS A 12 -2.69 23.97 5.00
N SER A 13 -2.94 24.25 3.72
CA SER A 13 -3.96 23.61 2.91
C SER A 13 -3.87 22.08 3.06
N SER A 14 -4.78 21.55 3.87
CA SER A 14 -5.58 20.32 3.69
C SER A 14 -5.11 19.26 2.67
N SER A 15 -3.84 18.87 2.62
CA SER A 15 -3.35 17.73 1.81
C SER A 15 -3.15 16.43 2.61
N ALA A 16 -3.41 16.47 3.92
CA ALA A 16 -3.17 15.34 4.83
C ALA A 16 -4.03 14.06 4.63
N PRO A 17 -5.27 14.07 4.08
CA PRO A 17 -6.07 12.84 4.04
C PRO A 17 -5.59 11.86 2.97
N ILE A 18 -5.14 12.35 1.80
CA ILE A 18 -4.69 11.48 0.69
C ILE A 18 -3.40 10.75 1.06
N ASP A 19 -2.43 11.45 1.66
CA ASP A 19 -1.18 10.83 2.11
C ASP A 19 -1.42 9.74 3.17
N SER A 20 -2.39 9.95 4.06
CA SER A 20 -2.73 8.94 5.09
C SER A 20 -3.42 7.70 4.53
N ARG A 21 -4.30 7.87 3.52
CA ARG A 21 -4.98 6.77 2.83
C ARG A 21 -4.02 5.99 1.94
N LEU A 22 -3.18 6.69 1.18
CA LEU A 22 -2.12 6.08 0.38
C LEU A 22 -1.14 5.31 1.26
N ALA A 23 -0.72 5.87 2.39
CA ALA A 23 0.14 5.17 3.34
C ALA A 23 -0.52 3.89 3.90
N ARG A 24 -1.84 3.90 4.12
CA ARG A 24 -2.59 2.71 4.53
C ARG A 24 -2.62 1.65 3.43
N LEU A 25 -2.87 2.04 2.18
CA LEU A 25 -2.84 1.15 1.02
C LEU A 25 -1.44 0.54 0.81
N LEU A 26 -0.39 1.37 0.84
CA LEU A 26 1.00 0.91 0.70
C LEU A 26 1.40 -0.04 1.84
N ARG A 27 0.88 0.18 3.05
CA ARG A 27 1.09 -0.75 4.18
C ARG A 27 0.40 -2.09 3.96
N ALA A 28 -0.84 -2.10 3.47
CA ALA A 28 -1.56 -3.33 3.16
C ALA A 28 -0.85 -4.11 2.04
N LEU A 29 -0.43 -3.43 0.97
CA LEU A 29 0.41 -3.99 -0.10
C LEU A 29 1.72 -4.56 0.46
N SER A 30 2.45 -3.79 1.27
CA SER A 30 3.69 -4.25 1.91
C SER A 30 3.47 -5.50 2.77
N SER A 31 2.32 -5.60 3.42
CA SER A 31 1.96 -6.76 4.24
C SER A 31 1.64 -7.99 3.38
N LEU A 32 1.02 -7.82 2.22
CA LEU A 32 0.82 -8.89 1.23
C LEU A 32 2.15 -9.37 0.63
N ALA A 33 3.08 -8.45 0.36
CA ALA A 33 4.42 -8.78 -0.14
C ALA A 33 5.28 -9.50 0.90
N SER A 34 5.14 -9.13 2.16
CA SER A 34 5.96 -9.63 3.26
C SER A 34 5.61 -11.07 3.59
N VAL A 35 6.60 -11.95 3.58
CA VAL A 35 6.48 -13.33 4.09
C VAL A 35 7.08 -13.37 5.50
N THR A 36 6.59 -12.52 6.40
CA THR A 36 7.12 -12.43 7.77
C THR A 36 6.38 -13.37 8.71
N GLU A 37 6.25 -14.64 8.32
CA GLU A 37 5.76 -15.67 9.23
C GLU A 37 6.61 -16.93 9.07
N VAL A 38 7.90 -16.80 9.39
CA VAL A 38 8.60 -17.92 9.99
C VAL A 38 8.27 -17.83 11.49
N PRO A 39 7.42 -18.70 12.05
CA PRO A 39 7.36 -18.85 13.50
C PRO A 39 8.65 -19.58 13.92
N ASP A 40 9.79 -18.88 13.91
CA ASP A 40 10.98 -19.43 14.54
C ASP A 40 10.83 -19.26 16.06
N ARG A 41 10.32 -20.33 16.65
CA ARG A 41 10.75 -20.91 17.93
C ARG A 41 10.59 -20.07 19.20
N LEU A 42 9.83 -20.68 20.13
CA LEU A 42 10.15 -20.75 21.56
C LEU A 42 10.38 -19.42 22.30
N GLY A 43 9.33 -18.97 22.99
CA GLY A 43 9.42 -17.92 24.01
C GLY A 43 9.34 -16.54 23.37
N GLN A 44 8.29 -15.77 23.57
CA GLN A 44 8.10 -15.12 24.86
C GLN A 44 6.62 -14.85 25.09
N LYS A 45 6.13 -15.40 26.19
CA LYS A 45 4.98 -14.87 26.91
C LYS A 45 5.34 -13.48 27.41
N SER A 46 4.92 -12.43 26.70
CA SER A 46 4.56 -11.13 27.28
C SER A 46 3.93 -10.19 26.24
N ALA A 47 2.79 -9.63 26.65
CA ALA A 47 2.18 -8.38 26.22
C ALA A 47 1.65 -8.26 24.79
N SER A 48 0.32 -8.38 24.68
CA SER A 48 -0.57 -7.46 23.95
C SER A 48 -0.01 -6.78 22.70
N SER A 49 0.39 -7.58 21.71
CA SER A 49 0.37 -7.14 20.31
C SER A 49 -0.82 -7.82 19.64
N PRO A 50 -1.60 -7.11 18.82
CA PRO A 50 -2.64 -7.77 18.03
C PRO A 50 -1.97 -8.90 17.25
N SER A 51 -2.56 -10.10 17.33
CA SER A 51 -2.08 -11.27 16.59
C SER A 51 -1.80 -10.85 15.14
N PRO A 52 -0.70 -11.32 14.53
CA PRO A 52 -0.46 -11.05 13.12
C PRO A 52 -1.72 -11.44 12.33
N PRO A 53 -2.19 -10.60 11.41
CA PRO A 53 -3.40 -10.90 10.65
C PRO A 53 -3.18 -12.20 9.89
N SER A 54 -4.09 -13.16 10.07
CA SER A 54 -4.09 -14.37 9.27
C SER A 54 -4.17 -14.02 7.78
N SER A 55 -3.66 -14.88 6.90
CA SER A 55 -3.72 -14.71 5.44
C SER A 55 -5.05 -14.17 4.89
N PRO A 56 -6.25 -14.63 5.33
CA PRO A 56 -7.52 -14.03 4.90
C PRO A 56 -7.75 -12.61 5.46
N GLY A 57 -7.28 -12.32 6.67
CA GLY A 57 -7.35 -10.98 7.26
C GLY A 57 -6.50 -9.95 6.53
N LEU A 58 -5.40 -10.37 5.90
CA LEU A 58 -4.59 -9.49 5.04
C LEU A 58 -5.33 -9.06 3.77
N VAL A 59 -6.13 -9.95 3.19
CA VAL A 59 -6.94 -9.64 2.00
C VAL A 59 -8.06 -8.66 2.35
N VAL A 60 -8.71 -8.86 3.50
CA VAL A 60 -9.72 -7.92 4.00
C VAL A 60 -9.10 -6.55 4.28
N GLU A 61 -7.92 -6.50 4.91
CA GLU A 61 -7.23 -5.23 5.17
C GLU A 61 -6.87 -4.50 3.87
N PHE A 62 -6.47 -5.23 2.83
CA PHE A 62 -6.23 -4.67 1.50
C PHE A 62 -7.53 -4.14 0.87
N ASP A 63 -8.62 -4.92 0.88
CA ASP A 63 -9.91 -4.52 0.30
C ASP A 63 -10.47 -3.26 0.98
N GLU A 64 -10.41 -3.20 2.31
CA GLU A 64 -10.79 -2.02 3.08
C GLU A 64 -9.91 -0.82 2.73
N ALA A 65 -8.58 -1.00 2.66
CA ALA A 65 -7.65 0.07 2.32
C ALA A 65 -7.82 0.56 0.88
N TYR A 66 -8.09 -0.34 -0.07
CA TYR A 66 -8.36 -0.03 -1.47
C TYR A 66 -9.67 0.75 -1.60
N THR A 67 -10.73 0.30 -0.94
CA THR A 67 -12.04 0.97 -0.92
C THR A 67 -11.93 2.38 -0.36
N VAL A 68 -11.28 2.53 0.81
CA VAL A 68 -11.07 3.85 1.44
C VAL A 68 -10.16 4.74 0.61
N PHE A 69 -9.17 4.17 -0.07
CA PHE A 69 -8.32 4.91 -0.99
C PHE A 69 -9.16 5.46 -2.14
N VAL A 70 -9.86 4.61 -2.89
CA VAL A 70 -10.67 4.99 -4.07
C VAL A 70 -11.81 5.95 -3.72
N ASP A 71 -12.55 5.70 -2.64
CA ASP A 71 -13.66 6.55 -2.19
C ASP A 71 -13.21 7.97 -1.81
N GLY A 72 -11.95 8.10 -1.39
CA GLY A 72 -11.35 9.35 -0.94
C GLY A 72 -10.61 10.16 -2.00
N LEU A 73 -10.61 9.76 -3.28
CA LEU A 73 -9.84 10.44 -4.32
C LEU A 73 -10.60 11.64 -4.91
N GLU A 74 -10.05 12.83 -4.70
CA GLU A 74 -10.42 14.01 -5.50
C GLU A 74 -9.80 13.96 -6.91
N GLU A 75 -8.65 13.29 -7.05
CA GLU A 75 -7.97 13.04 -8.31
C GLU A 75 -7.70 11.53 -8.46
N LEU A 76 -8.15 10.95 -9.58
CA LEU A 76 -8.00 9.53 -9.85
C LEU A 76 -6.52 9.13 -9.96
N PRO A 77 -6.14 7.89 -9.58
CA PRO A 77 -4.79 7.39 -9.82
C PRO A 77 -4.56 7.34 -11.33
N SER A 78 -3.30 7.28 -11.75
CA SER A 78 -3.01 7.05 -13.18
C SER A 78 -3.60 5.71 -13.62
N GLU A 79 -3.90 5.59 -14.91
CA GLU A 79 -4.42 4.34 -15.50
C GLU A 79 -3.52 3.15 -15.14
N SER A 80 -2.20 3.31 -15.21
CA SER A 80 -1.24 2.28 -14.81
C SER A 80 -1.33 1.89 -13.33
N GLN A 81 -1.55 2.84 -12.43
CA GLN A 81 -1.72 2.57 -11.00
C GLN A 81 -3.03 1.83 -10.73
N MET A 82 -4.12 2.24 -11.38
CA MET A 82 -5.39 1.53 -11.30
C MET A 82 -5.29 0.10 -11.82
N ILE A 83 -4.66 -0.11 -12.98
CA ILE A 83 -4.45 -1.44 -13.57
C ILE A 83 -3.65 -2.32 -12.60
N ALA A 84 -2.58 -1.80 -12.01
CA ALA A 84 -1.76 -2.58 -11.07
C ALA A 84 -2.55 -2.97 -9.81
N LEU A 85 -3.33 -2.06 -9.23
CA LEU A 85 -4.20 -2.37 -8.09
C LEU A 85 -5.30 -3.37 -8.44
N GLN A 86 -5.94 -3.22 -9.60
CA GLN A 86 -6.96 -4.15 -10.09
C GLN A 86 -6.40 -5.55 -10.33
N ALA A 87 -5.15 -5.65 -10.77
CA ALA A 87 -4.50 -6.95 -10.94
C ALA A 87 -4.32 -7.68 -9.60
N VAL A 88 -3.88 -6.97 -8.56
CA VAL A 88 -3.78 -7.50 -7.19
C VAL A 88 -5.15 -7.94 -6.68
N ASP A 89 -6.15 -7.05 -6.77
CA ASP A 89 -7.52 -7.32 -6.33
C ASP A 89 -8.14 -8.53 -7.04
N THR A 90 -7.98 -8.61 -8.37
CA THR A 90 -8.50 -9.72 -9.17
C THR A 90 -7.88 -11.05 -8.74
N LYS A 91 -6.56 -11.08 -8.49
CA LYS A 91 -5.87 -12.29 -8.05
C LYS A 91 -6.33 -12.72 -6.65
N LEU A 92 -6.43 -11.78 -5.71
CA LEU A 92 -6.91 -12.07 -4.35
C LEU A 92 -8.37 -12.53 -4.35
N SER A 93 -9.23 -11.87 -5.10
CA SER A 93 -10.63 -12.25 -5.31
C SER A 93 -10.75 -13.66 -5.89
N ALA A 94 -9.90 -14.04 -6.85
CA ALA A 94 -9.88 -15.39 -7.40
C ALA A 94 -9.46 -16.43 -6.35
N MET A 95 -8.48 -16.12 -5.51
CA MET A 95 -8.05 -17.00 -4.41
C MET A 95 -9.13 -17.17 -3.35
N VAL A 96 -9.88 -16.11 -3.01
CA VAL A 96 -11.01 -16.19 -2.07
C VAL A 96 -12.13 -17.05 -2.66
N ARG A 97 -12.47 -16.85 -3.94
CA ARG A 97 -13.49 -17.63 -4.65
C ARG A 97 -13.12 -19.09 -4.86
N ALA A 98 -11.84 -19.43 -4.84
CA ALA A 98 -11.41 -20.83 -4.90
C ALA A 98 -11.82 -21.61 -3.64
N GLU A 99 -12.14 -20.92 -2.53
CA GLU A 99 -12.53 -21.50 -1.25
C GLU A 99 -11.55 -22.55 -0.72
N ASP A 100 -10.31 -22.52 -1.20
CA ASP A 100 -9.27 -23.48 -0.86
C ASP A 100 -8.55 -23.04 0.41
N ALA A 101 -8.88 -23.70 1.53
CA ALA A 101 -8.25 -23.48 2.82
C ALA A 101 -6.72 -23.70 2.81
N ALA A 102 -6.20 -24.54 1.90
CA ALA A 102 -4.77 -24.81 1.80
C ALA A 102 -3.99 -23.56 1.37
N LEU A 103 -4.58 -22.72 0.50
CA LEU A 103 -3.99 -21.47 0.05
C LEU A 103 -3.79 -20.47 1.20
N TRP A 104 -4.58 -20.55 2.26
CA TRP A 104 -4.54 -19.57 3.35
C TRP A 104 -3.56 -19.94 4.47
N THR A 105 -2.84 -21.04 4.31
CA THR A 105 -1.82 -21.47 5.27
C THR A 105 -0.54 -20.64 5.15
N VAL A 106 0.22 -20.56 6.25
CA VAL A 106 1.56 -19.93 6.26
C VAL A 106 2.48 -20.58 5.23
N GLN A 107 2.40 -21.92 5.09
CA GLN A 107 3.20 -22.67 4.13
C GLN A 107 2.86 -22.28 2.68
N ALA A 108 1.57 -22.23 2.34
CA ALA A 108 1.14 -21.78 1.02
C ALA A 108 1.55 -20.33 0.75
N ARG A 109 1.51 -19.46 1.77
CA ARG A 109 2.02 -18.10 1.63
C ARG A 109 3.49 -18.06 1.25
N ILE A 110 4.31 -19.02 1.69
CA ILE A 110 5.73 -19.08 1.33
C ILE A 110 5.91 -19.66 -0.08
N GLU A 111 5.32 -20.83 -0.33
CA GLU A 111 5.69 -21.70 -1.46
C GLU A 111 4.66 -21.72 -2.59
N ASP A 112 3.40 -21.38 -2.33
CA ASP A 112 2.33 -21.54 -3.31
C ASP A 112 2.50 -20.54 -4.47
N PRO A 113 2.42 -21.02 -5.73
CA PRO A 113 2.49 -20.16 -6.91
C PRO A 113 1.50 -18.99 -6.87
N CYS A 114 0.30 -19.17 -6.30
CA CYS A 114 -0.69 -18.10 -6.21
C CYS A 114 -0.19 -16.94 -5.37
N TRP A 115 0.48 -17.21 -4.24
CA TRP A 115 1.07 -16.18 -3.39
C TRP A 115 2.33 -15.58 -3.99
N ILE A 116 3.13 -16.36 -4.74
CA ILE A 116 4.26 -15.83 -5.51
C ILE A 116 3.76 -14.79 -6.52
N GLU A 117 2.70 -15.10 -7.26
CA GLU A 117 2.09 -14.17 -8.22
C GLU A 117 1.52 -12.91 -7.53
N VAL A 118 0.83 -13.07 -6.39
CA VAL A 118 0.34 -11.92 -5.60
C VAL A 118 1.49 -10.99 -5.23
N ARG A 119 2.64 -11.52 -4.78
CA ARG A 119 3.80 -10.69 -4.44
C ARG A 119 4.34 -9.92 -5.63
N VAL A 120 4.42 -10.54 -6.82
CA VAL A 120 4.86 -9.86 -8.03
C VAL A 120 3.93 -8.70 -8.37
N LEU A 121 2.62 -8.93 -8.39
CA LEU A 121 1.62 -7.90 -8.67
C LEU A 121 1.64 -6.77 -7.64
N VAL A 122 1.85 -7.10 -6.37
CA VAL A 122 1.98 -6.12 -5.28
C VAL A 122 3.22 -5.25 -5.47
N VAL A 123 4.36 -5.83 -5.84
CA VAL A 123 5.59 -5.08 -6.15
C VAL A 123 5.37 -4.16 -7.34
N ASP A 124 4.71 -4.63 -8.40
CA ASP A 124 4.36 -3.82 -9.56
C ASP A 124 3.44 -2.64 -9.19
N ALA A 125 2.44 -2.88 -8.33
CA ALA A 125 1.58 -1.82 -7.80
C ALA A 125 2.39 -0.79 -7.00
N MET A 126 3.26 -1.23 -6.07
CA MET A 126 4.11 -0.32 -5.30
C MET A 126 5.07 0.50 -6.18
N ASN A 127 5.61 -0.10 -7.25
CA ASN A 127 6.44 0.59 -8.23
C ASN A 127 5.64 1.65 -9.01
N ALA A 128 4.40 1.35 -9.40
CA ALA A 128 3.51 2.30 -10.07
C ALA A 128 3.20 3.54 -9.21
N PHE A 129 3.15 3.38 -7.88
CA PHE A 129 3.01 4.51 -6.95
C PHE A 129 4.33 5.26 -6.71
N SER A 130 5.46 4.56 -6.66
CA SER A 130 6.79 5.18 -6.46
C SER A 130 7.22 6.02 -7.67
N LEU A 131 6.89 5.60 -8.90
CA LEU A 131 7.19 6.33 -10.14
C LEU A 131 6.52 7.73 -10.21
N ARG A 132 5.50 8.00 -9.39
CA ARG A 132 4.86 9.33 -9.31
C ARG A 132 5.74 10.36 -8.58
N VAL A 133 6.65 9.91 -7.70
CA VAL A 133 7.55 10.79 -6.94
C VAL A 133 8.64 11.37 -7.84
N ASP A 134 9.09 10.61 -8.84
CA ASP A 134 10.20 11.01 -9.72
C ASP A 134 9.82 12.09 -10.76
N MET A 135 8.54 12.19 -11.14
CA MET A 135 8.09 13.21 -12.12
C MET A 135 7.73 14.56 -11.49
N ALA A 136 7.65 14.66 -10.16
CA ALA A 136 7.39 15.92 -9.46
C ALA A 136 8.67 16.75 -9.22
N ASP A 137 9.86 16.16 -9.40
CA ASP A 137 11.18 16.82 -9.27
C ASP A 137 11.88 16.97 -10.63
N ALA A 138 11.14 17.39 -11.66
CA ALA A 138 11.80 17.98 -12.82
C ALA A 138 12.12 19.43 -12.45
N PRO A 139 13.40 19.84 -12.25
CA PRO A 139 13.72 21.24 -12.11
C PRO A 139 13.23 21.94 -13.38
N ARG A 140 12.30 22.90 -13.20
CA ARG A 140 11.98 23.88 -14.23
C ARG A 140 13.29 24.57 -14.60
N ALA A 141 13.95 24.07 -15.65
CA ALA A 141 15.01 24.75 -16.35
C ALA A 141 14.37 25.91 -17.10
N ASN A 142 14.02 26.95 -16.35
CA ASN A 142 13.69 28.28 -16.84
C ASN A 142 14.51 29.24 -15.97
N ASP A 143 15.73 29.52 -16.41
CA ASP A 143 16.33 30.87 -16.43
C ASP A 143 17.70 30.77 -17.16
N VAL A 144 17.77 31.17 -18.45
CA VAL A 144 18.29 32.47 -18.95
C VAL A 144 19.80 32.39 -19.29
N PRO A 145 20.31 33.09 -20.33
CA PRO A 145 19.72 34.21 -21.08
C PRO A 145 19.39 34.00 -22.55
#